data_AF-A0A9F3QSH9-F1
#
_entry.id   AF-A0A9F3QSH9-F1
#
_cell.length_a   1.000
_cell.length_b   1.000
_cell.length_c   1.000
_cell.angle_alpha   90.00
_cell.angle_beta   90.00
_cell.angle_gamma   90.00
#
_symmetry.space_group_name_H-M   'P 1'
#
loop_
_entity.id
_entity.type
_entity.pdbx_description
1 polymer ?
#
loop_
_entity_poly.entity_id
_entity_poly.type
_entity_poly.pdbx_seq_one_letter_code
_entity_poly.pdbx_strand_id
1 'polypeptide(L)'
;WCQKYQTIDLLKEGFWQDLLDVYQPDVFVSDWWGGREDCGCRYELSVALLAADKRTEIALFKAQPDPIPQWNDASYQQVTHTFRRYGPGVRYICFRHKGIDTQYWKGHYGARVTNSSVVVQFALESP
;
A
#
# COMPACT_ATOMS: atom_id res chain seq x y z
N TRP A 1 -5.52 -16.85 -3.70
CA TRP A 1 -4.99 -15.47 -3.59
C TRP A 1 -5.10 -14.81 -4.94
N CYS A 2 -5.83 -13.70 -5.02
CA CYS A 2 -5.79 -12.78 -6.14
C CYS A 2 -4.92 -11.58 -5.73
N GLN A 3 -4.04 -11.13 -6.62
CA GLN A 3 -3.14 -10.03 -6.33
C GLN A 3 -3.07 -9.06 -7.51
N LYS A 4 -2.83 -7.77 -7.21
CA LYS A 4 -2.45 -6.76 -8.20
C LYS A 4 -1.41 -5.83 -7.62
N TYR A 5 -0.62 -5.22 -8.48
CA TYR A 5 0.37 -4.23 -8.10
C TYR A 5 0.46 -3.10 -9.12
N GLN A 6 0.99 -1.97 -8.68
CA GLN A 6 1.35 -0.85 -9.52
C GLN A 6 2.72 -0.33 -9.11
N THR A 7 3.56 -0.02 -10.09
CA THR A 7 4.84 0.67 -9.88
C THR A 7 4.68 2.12 -10.33
N ILE A 8 4.91 3.05 -9.40
CA ILE A 8 4.84 4.49 -9.64
C ILE A 8 6.26 5.00 -9.87
N ASP A 9 6.46 5.77 -10.94
CA ASP A 9 7.74 6.39 -11.31
C ASP A 9 7.75 7.84 -10.81
N LEU A 10 8.43 8.09 -9.69
CA LEU A 10 8.36 9.39 -9.02
C LEU A 10 8.93 10.53 -9.86
N LEU A 11 9.93 10.23 -10.72
CA LEU A 11 10.49 11.25 -11.60
C LEU A 11 9.47 11.67 -12.67
N LYS A 12 8.69 10.72 -13.21
CA LYS A 12 7.62 11.01 -14.18
C LYS A 12 6.44 11.75 -13.55
N GLU A 13 6.16 11.52 -12.27
CA GLU A 13 5.17 12.28 -11.51
C GLU A 13 5.68 13.70 -11.11
N GLY A 14 6.93 14.05 -11.43
CA GLY A 14 7.49 15.40 -11.24
C GLY A 14 8.39 15.58 -10.01
N PHE A 15 8.65 14.53 -9.23
CA PHE A 15 9.56 14.58 -8.09
C PHE A 15 11.01 14.35 -8.56
N TRP A 16 11.84 15.39 -8.59
CA TRP A 16 13.22 15.28 -9.06
C TRP A 16 14.15 14.64 -8.01
N GLN A 17 15.34 14.24 -8.44
CA GLN A 17 16.28 13.44 -7.64
C GLN A 17 16.68 14.10 -6.33
N ASP A 18 17.14 15.36 -6.36
CA ASP A 18 17.59 16.06 -5.16
C ASP A 18 16.48 16.23 -4.12
N LEU A 19 15.23 16.42 -4.57
CA LEU A 19 14.09 16.45 -3.66
C LEU A 19 13.92 15.11 -2.94
N LEU A 20 13.99 14.01 -3.68
CA LEU A 20 13.80 12.67 -3.11
C LEU A 20 14.98 12.24 -2.25
N ASP A 21 16.21 12.65 -2.58
CA ASP A 21 17.44 12.21 -1.94
C ASP A 21 17.82 13.05 -0.71
N VAL A 22 17.63 14.38 -0.80
CA VAL A 22 18.03 15.32 0.25
C VAL A 22 16.86 15.69 1.16
N TYR A 23 15.75 16.17 0.59
CA TYR A 23 14.59 16.59 1.39
C TYR A 23 13.80 15.40 1.95
N GLN A 24 13.71 14.31 1.17
CA GLN A 24 13.03 13.06 1.55
C GLN A 24 11.58 13.29 2.03
N PRO A 25 10.70 13.86 1.18
CA PRO A 25 9.32 14.18 1.57
C PRO A 25 8.58 12.93 2.05
N ASP A 26 7.67 13.09 3.01
CA ASP A 26 6.90 11.97 3.56
C ASP A 26 6.11 11.27 2.44
N VAL A 27 6.19 9.94 2.38
CA VAL A 27 5.38 9.14 1.45
C VAL A 27 4.28 8.47 2.27
N PHE A 28 3.08 9.05 2.21
CA PHE A 28 1.88 8.51 2.85
C PHE A 28 1.18 7.52 1.93
N VAL A 29 0.85 6.35 2.44
CA VAL A 29 0.14 5.30 1.71
C VAL A 29 -1.12 4.93 2.48
N SER A 30 -2.22 4.71 1.76
CA SER A 30 -3.45 4.18 2.34
C SER A 30 -4.14 3.19 1.42
N ASP A 31 -4.85 2.24 2.01
CA ASP A 31 -5.70 1.30 1.29
C ASP A 31 -6.93 0.98 2.13
N TRP A 32 -8.07 0.85 1.48
CA TRP A 32 -9.30 0.40 2.12
C TRP A 32 -9.62 -1.01 1.68
N TRP A 33 -9.91 -1.88 2.65
CA TRP A 33 -10.25 -3.28 2.39
C TRP A 33 -11.42 -3.74 3.26
N GLY A 34 -12.14 -4.76 2.79
CA GLY A 34 -13.28 -5.32 3.51
C GLY A 34 -13.69 -6.68 2.96
N GLY A 35 -14.69 -7.29 3.60
CA GLY A 35 -15.26 -8.58 3.22
C GLY A 35 -16.73 -8.47 2.80
N ARG A 36 -17.31 -9.61 2.43
CA ARG A 36 -18.77 -9.76 2.45
C ARG A 36 -19.18 -10.19 3.84
N GLU A 37 -20.40 -9.84 4.26
CA GLU A 37 -20.97 -10.36 5.51
C GLU A 37 -20.95 -11.90 5.55
N ASP A 38 -21.37 -12.57 4.48
CA ASP A 38 -21.55 -14.01 4.42
C ASP A 38 -20.27 -14.84 4.17
N CYS A 39 -19.09 -14.21 4.10
CA CYS A 39 -17.83 -14.92 3.90
C CYS A 39 -16.66 -14.22 4.58
N GLY A 40 -15.82 -15.00 5.27
CA GLY A 40 -14.57 -14.49 5.80
C GLY A 40 -13.52 -14.30 4.70
N CYS A 41 -12.54 -13.44 4.95
CA CYS A 41 -11.47 -13.17 4.00
C CYS A 41 -10.15 -12.79 4.67
N ARG A 42 -9.06 -12.92 3.92
CA ARG A 42 -7.72 -12.43 4.28
C ARG A 42 -7.26 -11.37 3.30
N TYR A 43 -6.52 -10.40 3.81
CA TYR A 43 -5.92 -9.31 3.06
C TYR A 43 -4.46 -9.13 3.46
N GLU A 44 -3.64 -8.76 2.48
CA GLU A 44 -2.26 -8.35 2.71
C GLU A 44 -1.90 -7.14 1.84
N LEU A 45 -1.16 -6.19 2.42
CA LEU A 45 -0.57 -5.03 1.75
C LEU A 45 0.96 -5.10 1.85
N SER A 46 1.63 -4.77 0.76
CA SER A 46 3.08 -4.64 0.68
C SER A 46 3.40 -3.40 -0.16
N VAL A 47 4.06 -2.41 0.43
CA VAL A 47 4.53 -1.23 -0.31
C VAL A 47 6.03 -1.10 -0.15
N ALA A 48 6.75 -1.00 -1.26
CA ALA A 48 8.20 -0.86 -1.28
C ALA A 48 8.60 0.46 -1.94
N LEU A 49 9.53 1.18 -1.31
CA LEU A 49 10.30 2.25 -1.94
C LEU A 49 11.50 1.60 -2.61
N LEU A 50 11.66 1.81 -3.91
CA LEU A 50 12.64 1.12 -4.74
C LEU A 50 13.65 2.09 -5.35
N ALA A 51 14.88 1.62 -5.49
CA ALA A 51 15.94 2.33 -6.20
C ALA A 51 15.69 2.36 -7.72
N ALA A 52 16.59 3.05 -8.44
CA ALA A 52 16.51 3.23 -9.90
C ALA A 52 16.41 1.92 -10.71
N ASP A 53 16.92 0.81 -10.17
CA ASP A 53 16.90 -0.52 -10.80
C ASP A 53 15.54 -1.24 -10.71
N LYS A 54 14.55 -0.64 -10.01
CA LYS A 54 13.21 -1.21 -9.72
C LYS A 54 13.25 -2.52 -8.94
N ARG A 55 14.36 -2.87 -8.30
CA ARG A 55 14.57 -4.15 -7.60
C ARG A 55 15.08 -3.96 -6.19
N THR A 56 16.04 -3.07 -6.00
CA THR A 56 16.62 -2.78 -4.69
C THR A 56 15.58 -2.07 -3.83
N GLU A 57 15.13 -2.74 -2.76
CA GLU A 57 14.22 -2.19 -1.76
C GLU A 57 14.99 -1.30 -0.79
N ILE A 58 14.69 0.00 -0.81
CA ILE A 58 15.24 0.99 0.13
C ILE A 58 14.45 0.97 1.43
N ALA A 59 13.12 0.85 1.32
CA ALA A 59 12.24 0.67 2.46
C ALA A 59 11.05 -0.21 2.08
N LEU A 60 10.52 -0.95 3.06
CA LEU A 60 9.43 -1.89 2.86
C LEU A 60 8.44 -1.80 4.03
N PHE A 61 7.18 -1.60 3.69
CA PHE A 61 6.07 -1.74 4.61
C PHE A 61 5.25 -2.98 4.23
N LYS A 62 4.90 -3.79 5.23
CA LYS A 62 3.98 -4.92 5.08
C LYS A 62 2.92 -4.83 6.16
N ALA A 63 1.66 -5.02 5.76
CA ALA A 63 0.55 -5.19 6.67
C ALA A 63 -0.19 -6.49 6.35
N GLN A 64 -0.45 -7.25 7.40
CA GLN A 64 -1.30 -8.44 7.37
C GLN A 64 -2.21 -8.38 8.59
N PRO A 65 -3.27 -7.56 8.55
CA PRO A 65 -4.24 -7.49 9.64
C PRO A 65 -4.91 -8.84 9.90
N ASP A 66 -5.57 -8.96 11.05
CA ASP A 66 -6.34 -10.14 11.36
C ASP A 66 -7.42 -10.41 10.29
N PRO A 67 -7.67 -11.68 9.92
CA PRO A 67 -8.70 -12.01 8.95
C PRO A 67 -10.09 -11.52 9.38
N ILE A 68 -10.90 -11.07 8.42
CA ILE A 68 -12.31 -10.78 8.68
C ILE A 68 -13.05 -12.13 8.78
N PRO A 69 -13.81 -12.39 9.87
CA PRO A 69 -14.57 -13.63 10.03
C PRO A 69 -15.80 -13.66 9.12
N GLN A 70 -16.38 -14.83 8.93
CA GLN A 70 -17.71 -14.94 8.36
C GLN A 70 -18.75 -14.36 9.34
N TRP A 71 -19.85 -13.82 8.81
CA TRP A 71 -20.90 -13.11 9.55
C TRP A 71 -20.37 -11.84 10.23
N ASN A 72 -19.56 -11.10 9.48
CA ASN A 72 -19.06 -9.78 9.86
C ASN A 72 -20.07 -8.67 9.50
N ASP A 73 -19.79 -7.44 9.92
CA ASP A 73 -20.62 -6.26 9.66
C ASP A 73 -20.48 -5.67 8.24
N ALA A 74 -19.75 -6.35 7.34
CA ALA A 74 -19.39 -5.90 6.00
C ALA A 74 -18.71 -4.52 5.98
N SER A 75 -18.07 -4.12 7.08
CA SER A 75 -17.34 -2.85 7.17
C SER A 75 -16.02 -2.89 6.41
N TYR A 76 -15.60 -1.71 5.96
CA TYR A 76 -14.27 -1.50 5.42
C TYR A 76 -13.33 -1.00 6.51
N GLN A 77 -12.11 -1.52 6.50
CA GLN A 77 -11.02 -1.12 7.36
C GLN A 77 -9.96 -0.40 6.53
N GLN A 78 -9.29 0.58 7.15
CA GLN A 78 -8.21 1.31 6.51
C GLN A 78 -6.86 0.84 7.04
N VAL A 79 -5.91 0.61 6.13
CA VAL A 79 -4.49 0.45 6.46
C VAL A 79 -3.76 1.69 5.97
N THR A 80 -2.92 2.26 6.82
CA THR A 80 -2.12 3.45 6.50
C THR A 80 -0.67 3.29 6.92
N HIS A 81 0.25 3.92 6.20
CA HIS A 81 1.65 4.01 6.61
C HIS A 81 2.28 5.29 6.04
N THR A 82 3.25 5.85 6.75
CA THR A 82 4.07 6.96 6.25
C THR A 82 5.54 6.56 6.29
N PHE A 83 6.18 6.50 5.12
CA PHE A 83 7.63 6.42 5.07
C PHE A 83 8.21 7.81 5.34
N ARG A 84 9.12 7.89 6.30
CA ARG A 84 9.85 9.11 6.66
C ARG A 84 11.33 8.83 6.71
N ARG A 85 12.17 9.80 6.32
CA ARG A 85 13.63 9.69 6.41
C ARG A 85 14.13 8.34 5.85
N TYR A 86 13.62 7.98 4.68
CA TYR A 86 13.83 6.66 4.08
C TYR A 86 15.23 6.52 3.44
N GLY A 87 16.04 7.58 3.44
CA GLY A 87 17.37 7.59 2.83
C GLY A 87 17.36 7.95 1.34
N PRO A 88 18.53 8.25 0.76
CA PRO A 88 18.61 8.63 -0.64
C PRO A 88 18.41 7.42 -1.58
N GLY A 89 18.10 7.72 -2.84
CA GLY A 89 18.08 6.76 -3.95
C GLY A 89 16.69 6.28 -4.36
N VAL A 90 15.62 6.70 -3.68
CA VAL A 90 14.25 6.29 -4.03
C VAL A 90 13.86 6.88 -5.37
N ARG A 91 13.37 6.03 -6.28
CA ARG A 91 12.90 6.43 -7.62
C ARG A 91 11.54 5.85 -7.95
N TYR A 92 11.16 4.73 -7.34
CA TYR A 92 9.87 4.10 -7.58
C TYR A 92 9.18 3.70 -6.29
N ILE A 93 7.86 3.59 -6.37
CA ILE A 93 7.03 2.99 -5.32
C ILE A 93 6.32 1.79 -5.94
N CYS A 94 6.50 0.61 -5.35
CA CYS A 94 5.75 -0.60 -5.72
C CYS A 94 4.67 -0.84 -4.68
N PHE A 95 3.41 -0.59 -5.06
CA PHE A 95 2.23 -0.83 -4.23
C PHE A 95 1.59 -2.14 -4.65
N ARG A 96 1.52 -3.12 -3.75
CA ARG A 96 0.91 -4.44 -4.01
C ARG A 96 -0.03 -4.81 -2.88
N HIS A 97 -1.24 -5.21 -3.25
CA HIS A 97 -2.15 -5.85 -2.31
C HIS A 97 -2.68 -7.18 -2.85
N LYS A 98 -3.18 -8.03 -1.95
CA LYS A 98 -3.79 -9.30 -2.33
C LYS A 98 -4.87 -9.70 -1.34
N GLY A 99 -5.80 -10.49 -1.85
CA GLY A 99 -6.95 -10.99 -1.10
C GLY A 99 -7.25 -12.45 -1.41
N ILE A 100 -7.90 -13.12 -0.47
CA ILE A 100 -8.45 -14.47 -0.64
C ILE A 100 -9.64 -14.64 0.30
N ASP A 101 -10.63 -15.46 -0.07
CA ASP A 101 -11.65 -15.91 0.87
C ASP A 101 -11.06 -16.92 1.88
N THR A 102 -11.79 -17.18 2.95
CA THR A 102 -11.44 -18.25 3.91
C THR A 102 -12.31 -19.49 3.77
N GLN A 103 -13.40 -19.43 3.02
CA GLN A 103 -14.35 -20.53 2.85
C GLN A 103 -14.15 -21.35 1.56
N TYR A 104 -13.21 -20.96 0.70
CA TYR A 104 -12.86 -21.64 -0.54
C TYR A 104 -14.05 -21.84 -1.48
N TRP A 105 -15.03 -20.94 -1.42
CA TRP A 105 -16.21 -20.98 -2.24
C TRP A 105 -15.90 -20.57 -3.68
N LYS A 106 -16.50 -21.26 -4.64
CA LYS A 106 -16.38 -20.87 -6.05
C LYS A 106 -17.05 -19.52 -6.27
N GLY A 107 -16.27 -18.48 -6.57
CA GLY A 107 -16.77 -17.14 -6.90
C GLY A 107 -15.85 -16.02 -6.41
N HIS A 108 -16.43 -14.84 -6.19
CA HIS A 108 -15.71 -13.63 -5.77
C HIS A 108 -15.99 -13.30 -4.30
N TYR A 109 -15.46 -14.12 -3.40
CA TYR A 109 -15.70 -14.02 -1.96
C TYR A 109 -14.50 -13.50 -1.15
N GLY A 110 -13.34 -13.33 -1.79
CA GLY A 110 -12.15 -12.80 -1.14
C GLY A 110 -12.25 -11.32 -0.79
N ALA A 111 -11.18 -10.80 -0.19
CA ALA A 111 -11.13 -9.40 0.24
C ALA A 111 -11.39 -8.45 -0.94
N ARG A 112 -12.25 -7.46 -0.69
CA ARG A 112 -12.55 -6.33 -1.57
C ARG A 112 -11.63 -5.20 -1.20
N VAL A 113 -11.04 -4.55 -2.20
CA VAL A 113 -10.03 -3.51 -2.02
C VAL A 113 -10.38 -2.30 -2.88
N THR A 114 -10.24 -1.10 -2.34
CA THR A 114 -10.59 0.15 -3.04
C THR A 114 -9.88 1.34 -2.42
N ASN A 115 -9.98 2.50 -3.09
CA ASN A 115 -9.49 3.78 -2.58
C ASN A 115 -8.00 3.72 -2.15
N SER A 116 -7.21 2.96 -2.89
CA SER A 116 -5.76 2.85 -2.71
C SER A 116 -5.10 4.18 -3.09
N SER A 117 -4.27 4.74 -2.21
CA SER A 117 -3.63 6.03 -2.44
C SER A 117 -2.14 6.01 -2.07
N VAL A 118 -1.35 6.76 -2.83
CA VAL A 118 0.02 7.14 -2.47
C VAL A 118 0.09 8.66 -2.60
N VAL A 119 0.52 9.34 -1.54
CA VAL A 119 0.58 10.79 -1.47
C VAL A 119 1.97 11.19 -0.98
N VAL A 120 2.66 12.01 -1.77
CA VAL A 120 3.91 12.65 -1.33
C VAL A 120 3.54 13.94 -0.61
N GLN A 121 3.97 14.08 0.64
CA GLN A 121 3.65 15.17 1.54
C GLN A 121 4.92 15.94 1.89
N PHE A 122 4.87 17.25 1.68
CA PHE A 122 5.89 18.16 2.18
C PHE A 122 5.50 18.57 3.59
N ALA A 123 6.39 18.41 4.55
CA ALA A 123 6.16 18.97 5.87
C ALA A 123 6.07 20.49 5.71
N LEU A 124 4.93 21.07 6.06
CA LEU A 124 4.88 22.51 6.34
C LEU A 124 5.69 22.69 7.62
N GLU A 125 6.84 23.36 7.53
CA GLU A 125 7.44 23.90 8.74
C GLU A 125 6.41 24.83 9.38
N SER A 126 6.06 24.55 10.64
CA SER A 126 5.34 25.52 11.46
C SER A 126 6.16 26.81 11.48
N PRO A 127 5.56 27.99 11.24
CA PRO A 127 6.28 29.26 11.26
C PRO A 127 6.97 29.55 12.59
#